data_AF-A0A7V9DUU2-F1
#
_entry.id   AF-A0A7V9DUU2-F1
#
_cell.length_a   1.000
_cell.length_b   1.000
_cell.length_c   1.000
_cell.angle_alpha   90.00
_cell.angle_beta   90.00
_cell.angle_gamma   90.00
#
_symmetry.space_group_name_H-M   'P 1'
#
loop_
_entity.id
_entity.type
_entity.pdbx_description
1 polymer ?
#
loop_
_entity_poly.entity_id
_entity_poly.type
_entity_poly.pdbx_seq_one_letter_code
_entity_poly.pdbx_strand_id
1 'polypeptide(L)'
;PLQLTDVPVGVLIVLACASMGVYGIVLAGWASGSTYPLLGGLRSAAQMVSYEIGMGLAIVPVFLYAGSLSTSEIVASQENVWLVAPLFVSFVIFFISVVGETNRAPFDLAEAESELVGGFHTEYSSLKFALFFLAEYINIVTVSALATTLFLGGWRAPFGLGTVWAGANEGWLPIVWFLGKVFAFIFVFIWLRGTLPRLRYDQFMQFGWKVLVPVGLLWIVVVAALRTLSREYDWSFVQSILFVGIPLAIVLIVMLLLPDKAPEAEDDDTLYGIVPEQPTTSYPIPPMDLLVPASVASDRVVTRAGAAKANSAAEEV
;
A
#
# COMPACT_ATOMS: atom_id res chain seq x y z
N PRO A 1 -23.58 -23.07 -4.35
CA PRO A 1 -23.05 -21.69 -4.17
C PRO A 1 -22.02 -21.71 -3.05
N LEU A 2 -20.83 -21.11 -3.25
CA LEU A 2 -19.77 -21.04 -2.23
C LEU A 2 -20.08 -19.99 -1.14
N GLN A 3 -21.02 -19.08 -1.44
CA GLN A 3 -21.39 -17.94 -0.60
C GLN A 3 -22.64 -18.26 0.22
N LEU A 4 -22.64 -17.84 1.49
CA LEU A 4 -23.77 -18.02 2.41
C LEU A 4 -24.93 -17.05 2.11
N THR A 5 -24.60 -15.76 1.93
CA THR A 5 -25.56 -14.69 1.61
C THR A 5 -24.95 -13.72 0.62
N ASP A 6 -25.70 -13.35 -0.40
CA ASP A 6 -25.32 -12.29 -1.32
C ASP A 6 -26.10 -11.00 -1.05
N VAL A 7 -25.36 -9.98 -0.63
CA VAL A 7 -25.93 -8.66 -0.29
C VAL A 7 -25.53 -7.71 -1.42
N PRO A 8 -26.44 -6.82 -1.88
CA PRO A 8 -26.15 -5.89 -2.98
C PRO A 8 -24.90 -5.03 -2.77
N VAL A 9 -24.54 -4.74 -1.50
CA VAL A 9 -23.36 -3.94 -1.11
C VAL A 9 -22.28 -4.79 -0.42
N GLY A 10 -22.13 -6.06 -0.81
CA GLY A 10 -21.28 -7.04 -0.13
C GLY A 10 -19.84 -6.58 0.09
N VAL A 11 -19.20 -5.97 -0.92
CA VAL A 11 -17.81 -5.50 -0.80
C VAL A 11 -17.66 -4.35 0.20
N LEU A 12 -18.64 -3.45 0.27
CA LEU A 12 -18.62 -2.32 1.22
C LEU A 12 -18.77 -2.81 2.67
N ILE A 13 -19.54 -3.87 2.90
CA ILE A 13 -19.66 -4.49 4.23
C ILE A 13 -18.31 -5.05 4.68
N VAL A 14 -17.59 -5.73 3.77
CA VAL A 14 -16.25 -6.27 4.10
C VAL A 14 -15.29 -5.14 4.44
N LEU A 15 -15.30 -4.04 3.68
CA LEU A 15 -14.48 -2.86 3.97
C LEU A 15 -14.84 -2.25 5.33
N ALA A 16 -16.14 -2.05 5.63
CA ALA A 16 -16.56 -1.51 6.92
C ALA A 16 -16.14 -2.41 8.10
N CYS A 17 -16.16 -3.73 7.92
CA CYS A 17 -15.65 -4.67 8.91
C CYS A 17 -14.12 -4.60 9.07
N ALA A 18 -13.37 -4.37 7.98
CA ALA A 18 -11.93 -4.15 8.03
C ALA A 18 -11.60 -2.86 8.81
N SER A 19 -12.32 -1.76 8.57
CA SER A 19 -12.14 -0.48 9.29
C SER A 19 -12.30 -0.64 10.80
N MET A 20 -13.19 -1.54 11.26
CA MET A 20 -13.37 -1.84 12.69
C MET A 20 -12.10 -2.42 13.35
N GLY A 21 -11.24 -3.10 12.58
CA GLY A 21 -9.96 -3.63 13.06
C GLY A 21 -9.02 -2.53 13.54
N VAL A 22 -8.99 -1.39 12.84
CA VAL A 22 -8.18 -0.21 13.20
C VAL A 22 -8.58 0.34 14.56
N TYR A 23 -9.88 0.42 14.85
CA TYR A 23 -10.37 0.83 16.16
C TYR A 23 -9.90 -0.10 17.27
N GLY A 24 -9.85 -1.41 17.00
CA GLY A 24 -9.32 -2.39 17.95
C GLY A 24 -7.87 -2.10 18.35
N ILE A 25 -7.03 -1.73 17.38
CA ILE A 25 -5.61 -1.42 17.60
C ILE A 25 -5.42 -0.12 18.38
N VAL A 26 -6.15 0.94 18.05
CA VAL A 26 -6.09 2.22 18.78
C VAL A 26 -6.56 2.07 20.22
N LEU A 27 -7.70 1.41 20.41
CA LEU A 27 -8.28 1.20 21.75
C LEU A 27 -7.39 0.29 22.60
N ALA A 28 -6.72 -0.70 22.01
CA ALA A 28 -5.73 -1.52 22.69
C ALA A 28 -4.52 -0.70 23.16
N GLY A 29 -3.96 0.12 22.27
CA GLY A 29 -2.86 1.02 22.61
C GLY A 29 -3.22 2.00 23.73
N TRP A 30 -4.43 2.57 23.71
CA TRP A 30 -4.92 3.46 24.76
C TRP A 30 -5.20 2.74 26.09
N ALA A 31 -5.83 1.57 26.04
CA ALA A 31 -6.19 0.79 27.23
C ALA A 31 -4.96 0.19 27.95
N SER A 32 -3.80 0.15 27.29
CA SER A 32 -2.52 -0.29 27.87
C SER A 32 -2.06 0.58 29.06
N GLY A 33 -2.50 1.84 29.14
CA GLY A 33 -2.15 2.76 30.22
C GLY A 33 -0.70 3.29 30.18
N SER A 34 0.04 3.03 29.10
CA SER A 34 1.42 3.49 28.90
C SER A 34 1.55 4.35 27.63
N THR A 35 2.48 5.30 27.61
CA THR A 35 2.67 6.22 26.48
C THR A 35 3.32 5.55 25.28
N TYR A 36 4.22 4.57 25.49
CA TYR A 36 4.90 3.87 24.39
C TYR A 36 3.95 3.03 23.53
N PRO A 37 3.08 2.17 24.11
CA PRO A 37 2.15 1.37 23.32
C PRO A 37 1.05 2.22 22.66
N LEU A 38 0.69 3.34 23.29
CA LEU A 38 -0.22 4.33 22.69
C LEU A 38 0.40 4.94 21.43
N LEU A 39 1.67 5.37 21.49
CA LEU A 39 2.36 5.96 20.34
C LEU A 39 2.53 4.94 19.21
N GLY A 40 2.84 3.68 19.57
CA GLY A 40 2.84 2.56 18.63
C GLY A 40 1.50 2.35 17.94
N GLY A 41 0.42 2.22 18.72
CA GLY A 41 -0.95 2.02 18.19
C GLY A 41 -1.44 3.19 17.32
N LEU A 42 -1.11 4.44 17.66
CA LEU A 42 -1.44 5.61 16.84
C LEU A 42 -0.73 5.58 15.48
N ARG A 43 0.55 5.16 15.42
CA ARG A 43 1.28 5.00 14.15
C ARG A 43 0.68 3.88 13.31
N SER A 44 0.37 2.73 13.89
CA SER A 44 -0.29 1.61 13.20
C SER A 44 -1.63 2.05 12.62
N ALA A 45 -2.41 2.81 13.40
CA ALA A 45 -3.70 3.31 12.97
C ALA A 45 -3.58 4.29 11.80
N ALA A 46 -2.67 5.26 11.90
CA ALA A 46 -2.42 6.21 10.81
C ALA A 46 -1.98 5.49 9.51
N GLN A 47 -1.17 4.44 9.62
CA GLN A 47 -0.78 3.59 8.50
C GLN A 47 -1.99 2.85 7.91
N MET A 48 -2.69 2.02 8.68
CA MET A 48 -3.81 1.23 8.18
C MET A 48 -4.86 2.13 7.52
N VAL A 49 -5.28 3.22 8.16
CA VAL A 49 -6.25 4.15 7.57
C VAL A 49 -5.76 4.73 6.24
N SER A 50 -4.47 5.08 6.13
CA SER A 50 -3.92 5.63 4.89
C SER A 50 -3.95 4.61 3.75
N TYR A 51 -3.67 3.34 4.05
CA TYR A 51 -3.71 2.27 3.06
C TYR A 51 -5.12 1.73 2.81
N GLU A 52 -6.03 1.87 3.75
CA GLU A 52 -7.45 1.60 3.56
C GLU A 52 -8.06 2.56 2.52
N ILE A 53 -7.65 3.84 2.53
CA ILE A 53 -8.01 4.80 1.48
C ILE A 53 -7.49 4.32 0.11
N GLY A 54 -6.21 3.92 0.04
CA GLY A 54 -5.61 3.39 -1.19
C GLY A 54 -6.33 2.14 -1.71
N MET A 55 -6.68 1.21 -0.80
CA MET A 55 -7.46 0.02 -1.10
C MET A 55 -8.85 0.40 -1.62
N GLY A 56 -9.55 1.35 -0.98
CA GLY A 56 -10.86 1.84 -1.42
C GLY A 56 -10.81 2.40 -2.84
N LEU A 57 -9.82 3.25 -3.14
CA LEU A 57 -9.61 3.80 -4.49
C LEU A 57 -9.31 2.70 -5.52
N ALA A 58 -8.58 1.66 -5.15
CA ALA A 58 -8.28 0.55 -6.03
C ALA A 58 -9.49 -0.33 -6.36
N ILE A 59 -10.49 -0.39 -5.46
CA ILE A 59 -11.71 -1.18 -5.66
C ILE A 59 -12.73 -0.43 -6.54
N VAL A 60 -12.76 0.91 -6.53
CA VAL A 60 -13.74 1.68 -7.34
C VAL A 60 -13.75 1.29 -8.83
N PRO A 61 -12.61 1.13 -9.53
CA PRO A 61 -12.58 0.64 -10.91
C PRO A 61 -13.18 -0.75 -11.11
N VAL A 62 -13.10 -1.62 -10.09
CA VAL A 62 -13.73 -2.95 -10.11
C VAL A 62 -15.25 -2.79 -10.19
N PHE A 63 -15.81 -1.89 -9.39
CA PHE A 63 -17.25 -1.58 -9.41
C PHE A 63 -17.70 -0.98 -10.74
N LEU A 64 -16.91 -0.06 -11.30
CA LEU A 64 -17.20 0.54 -12.60
C LEU A 64 -17.21 -0.50 -13.73
N TYR A 65 -16.30 -1.48 -13.68
CA TYR A 65 -16.21 -2.52 -14.68
C TYR A 65 -17.35 -3.54 -14.56
N ALA A 66 -17.56 -4.06 -13.33
CA ALA A 66 -18.57 -5.06 -13.03
C ALA A 66 -20.01 -4.49 -13.11
N GLY A 67 -20.19 -3.19 -12.83
CA GLY A 67 -21.51 -2.55 -12.78
C GLY A 67 -22.30 -2.85 -11.51
N SER A 68 -21.66 -3.44 -10.49
CA SER A 68 -22.29 -3.86 -9.24
C SER A 68 -21.31 -3.85 -8.07
N LEU A 69 -21.87 -3.82 -6.86
CA LEU A 69 -21.16 -3.94 -5.58
C LEU A 69 -21.33 -5.33 -4.94
N SER A 70 -22.15 -6.20 -5.54
CA SER A 70 -22.31 -7.60 -5.13
C SER A 70 -21.08 -8.42 -5.52
N THR A 71 -20.60 -9.26 -4.61
CA THR A 71 -19.47 -10.16 -4.87
C THR A 71 -19.80 -11.22 -5.92
N SER A 72 -21.07 -11.67 -5.97
CA SER A 72 -21.48 -12.69 -6.94
C SER A 72 -21.50 -12.13 -8.37
N GLU A 73 -22.01 -10.90 -8.54
CA GLU A 73 -22.07 -10.21 -9.83
C GLU A 73 -20.67 -9.79 -10.32
N ILE A 74 -19.77 -9.40 -9.40
CA ILE A 74 -18.36 -9.15 -9.73
C ILE A 74 -17.70 -10.41 -10.28
N VAL A 75 -17.89 -11.57 -9.63
CA VAL A 75 -17.34 -12.85 -10.12
C VAL A 75 -17.99 -13.28 -11.44
N ALA A 76 -19.28 -13.00 -11.63
CA ALA A 76 -19.97 -13.27 -12.89
C ALA A 76 -19.40 -12.42 -14.04
N SER A 77 -19.04 -11.16 -13.78
CA SER A 77 -18.41 -10.26 -14.77
C SER A 77 -17.03 -10.74 -15.26
N GLN A 78 -16.40 -11.64 -14.51
CA GLN A 78 -15.06 -12.20 -14.77
C GLN A 78 -15.09 -13.47 -15.63
N GLU A 79 -16.18 -13.71 -16.34
CA GLU A 79 -16.37 -14.92 -17.14
C GLU A 79 -15.33 -15.09 -18.24
N ASN A 80 -15.10 -14.04 -19.02
CA ASN A 80 -14.22 -14.08 -20.20
C ASN A 80 -12.78 -13.70 -19.85
N VAL A 81 -12.60 -12.63 -19.07
CA VAL A 81 -11.29 -12.08 -18.70
C VAL A 81 -11.33 -11.74 -17.23
N TRP A 82 -10.29 -12.14 -16.50
CA TRP A 82 -10.12 -11.77 -15.10
C TRP A 82 -9.82 -10.28 -14.97
N LEU A 83 -10.42 -9.62 -13.97
CA LEU A 83 -10.27 -8.17 -13.81
C LEU A 83 -8.83 -7.73 -13.53
N VAL A 84 -7.95 -8.64 -13.09
CA VAL A 84 -6.51 -8.37 -12.99
C VAL A 84 -5.90 -7.87 -14.30
N ALA A 85 -6.39 -8.31 -15.46
CA ALA A 85 -5.83 -7.92 -16.75
C ALA A 85 -6.22 -6.47 -17.16
N PRO A 86 -7.51 -6.08 -17.23
CA PRO A 86 -7.88 -4.69 -17.49
C PRO A 86 -7.47 -3.73 -16.39
N LEU A 87 -7.58 -4.17 -15.13
CA LEU A 87 -7.42 -3.33 -13.97
C LEU A 87 -6.09 -3.62 -13.27
N PHE A 88 -5.02 -3.86 -14.04
CA PHE A 88 -3.72 -4.21 -13.49
C PHE A 88 -3.19 -3.16 -12.52
N VAL A 89 -3.36 -1.86 -12.84
CA VAL A 89 -2.97 -0.76 -11.95
C VAL A 89 -3.76 -0.81 -10.64
N SER A 90 -5.09 -1.02 -10.71
CA SER A 90 -5.91 -1.23 -9.52
C SER A 90 -5.45 -2.43 -8.71
N PHE A 91 -5.12 -3.54 -9.36
CA PHE A 91 -4.63 -4.74 -8.69
C PHE A 91 -3.33 -4.46 -7.94
N VAL A 92 -2.38 -3.73 -8.55
CA VAL A 92 -1.11 -3.37 -7.89
C VAL A 92 -1.35 -2.44 -6.69
N ILE A 93 -2.17 -1.40 -6.83
CA ILE A 93 -2.50 -0.49 -5.73
C ILE A 93 -3.21 -1.25 -4.61
N PHE A 94 -4.19 -2.09 -4.95
CA PHE A 94 -4.91 -2.94 -4.00
C PHE A 94 -3.96 -3.86 -3.26
N PHE A 95 -3.09 -4.58 -3.99
CA PHE A 95 -2.16 -5.54 -3.42
C PHE A 95 -1.22 -4.85 -2.42
N ILE A 96 -0.58 -3.75 -2.82
CA ILE A 96 0.29 -2.95 -1.95
C ILE A 96 -0.47 -2.46 -0.72
N SER A 97 -1.68 -1.96 -0.90
CA SER A 97 -2.50 -1.43 0.18
C SER A 97 -2.88 -2.49 1.20
N VAL A 98 -3.23 -3.68 0.73
CA VAL A 98 -3.51 -4.81 1.60
C VAL A 98 -2.28 -5.27 2.37
N VAL A 99 -1.07 -5.24 1.77
CA VAL A 99 0.14 -5.53 2.56
C VAL A 99 0.32 -4.49 3.68
N GLY A 100 0.05 -3.22 3.40
CA GLY A 100 0.05 -2.15 4.41
C GLY A 100 -1.00 -2.34 5.52
N GLU A 101 -2.19 -2.81 5.16
CA GLU A 101 -3.32 -3.08 6.07
C GLU A 101 -3.03 -4.24 7.04
N THR A 102 -2.34 -5.28 6.56
CA THR A 102 -2.04 -6.47 7.38
C THR A 102 -0.90 -6.25 8.39
N ASN A 103 -0.27 -5.07 8.41
CA ASN A 103 0.84 -4.70 9.30
C ASN A 103 1.94 -5.77 9.39
N ARG A 104 2.24 -6.47 8.29
CA ARG A 104 3.27 -7.53 8.26
C ARG A 104 4.51 -7.11 7.51
N ALA A 105 5.64 -7.73 7.89
CA ALA A 105 6.94 -7.47 7.28
C ALA A 105 6.82 -7.64 5.76
N PRO A 106 7.26 -6.65 4.96
CA PRO A 106 8.18 -5.55 5.28
C PRO A 106 7.58 -4.28 5.93
N PHE A 107 6.25 -4.19 6.11
CA PHE A 107 5.52 -3.01 6.59
C PHE A 107 5.01 -3.13 8.03
N ASP A 108 5.73 -3.89 8.84
CA ASP A 108 5.43 -4.14 10.24
C ASP A 108 6.06 -3.07 11.14
N LEU A 109 5.59 -1.84 10.95
CA LEU A 109 6.14 -0.64 11.61
C LEU A 109 5.67 -0.51 13.07
N ALA A 110 4.63 -1.25 13.42
CA ALA A 110 4.02 -1.29 14.74
C ALA A 110 4.71 -2.31 15.67
N GLU A 111 5.00 -3.50 15.17
CA GLU A 111 5.63 -4.59 15.93
C GLU A 111 7.16 -4.47 15.91
N ALA A 112 7.72 -3.57 15.07
CA ALA A 112 9.16 -3.39 14.91
C ALA A 112 9.89 -3.15 16.23
N GLU A 113 10.58 -4.19 16.70
CA GLU A 113 11.49 -4.18 17.86
C GLU A 113 12.56 -3.08 17.79
N SER A 114 12.90 -2.63 16.58
CA SER A 114 13.90 -1.61 16.29
C SER A 114 13.40 -0.17 16.45
N GLU A 115 12.09 0.05 16.56
CA GLU A 115 11.50 1.37 16.79
C GLU A 115 10.75 1.40 18.13
N LEU A 116 9.45 1.11 18.13
CA LEU A 116 8.59 1.17 19.30
C LEU A 116 8.21 -0.26 19.72
N VAL A 117 9.16 -0.96 20.33
CA VAL A 117 9.06 -2.27 21.00
C VAL A 117 7.62 -2.80 21.06
N GLY A 118 7.16 -3.59 20.07
CA GLY A 118 5.89 -4.33 20.13
C GLY A 118 4.57 -3.55 20.12
N GLY A 119 4.58 -2.24 19.84
CA GLY A 119 3.38 -1.46 19.53
C GLY A 119 2.24 -1.59 20.55
N PHE A 120 1.03 -1.90 20.08
CA PHE A 120 -0.20 -1.93 20.89
C PHE A 120 -0.38 -3.19 21.74
N HIS A 121 0.44 -4.24 21.55
CA HIS A 121 0.27 -5.53 22.23
C HIS A 121 1.28 -5.79 23.35
N THR A 122 2.19 -4.86 23.64
CA THR A 122 3.26 -5.00 24.65
C THR A 122 2.77 -5.33 26.06
N GLU A 123 1.71 -4.65 26.50
CA GLU A 123 1.17 -4.78 27.87
C GLU A 123 0.20 -5.96 28.00
N TYR A 124 -0.12 -6.65 26.90
CA TYR A 124 -1.05 -7.76 26.88
C TYR A 124 -0.30 -9.09 26.99
N SER A 125 -0.84 -10.01 27.80
CA SER A 125 -0.27 -11.35 28.00
C SER A 125 -1.29 -12.46 27.72
N SER A 126 -0.77 -13.69 27.56
CA SER A 126 -1.56 -14.92 27.43
C SER A 126 -2.63 -14.83 26.32
N LEU A 127 -3.89 -15.09 26.65
CA LEU A 127 -4.98 -15.18 25.68
C LEU A 127 -5.28 -13.86 24.97
N LYS A 128 -5.20 -12.71 25.65
CA LYS A 128 -5.46 -11.41 25.01
C LYS A 128 -4.42 -11.10 23.95
N PHE A 129 -3.15 -11.39 24.26
CA PHE A 129 -2.05 -11.29 23.30
C PHE A 129 -2.27 -12.22 22.09
N ALA A 130 -2.63 -13.49 22.33
CA ALA A 130 -2.88 -14.45 21.27
C ALA A 130 -4.04 -14.05 20.33
N LEU A 131 -5.07 -13.38 20.86
CA LEU A 131 -6.21 -12.89 20.06
C LEU A 131 -5.80 -11.80 19.07
N PHE A 132 -4.81 -10.96 19.36
CA PHE A 132 -4.30 -9.97 18.40
C PHE A 132 -3.67 -10.65 17.18
N PHE A 133 -2.76 -11.61 17.40
CA PHE A 133 -2.17 -12.38 16.31
C PHE A 133 -3.21 -13.15 15.52
N LEU A 134 -4.16 -13.80 16.22
CA LEU A 134 -5.24 -14.51 15.54
C LEU A 134 -6.04 -13.58 14.63
N ALA A 135 -6.38 -12.37 15.10
CA ALA A 135 -7.09 -11.38 14.30
C ALA A 135 -6.29 -10.94 13.07
N GLU A 136 -4.99 -10.70 13.21
CA GLU A 136 -4.11 -10.37 12.07
C GLU A 136 -4.06 -11.51 11.03
N TYR A 137 -3.95 -12.77 11.46
CA TYR A 137 -3.96 -13.91 10.53
C TYR A 137 -5.31 -14.10 9.86
N ILE A 138 -6.41 -13.90 10.58
CA ILE A 138 -7.76 -13.90 9.98
C ILE A 138 -7.85 -12.78 8.94
N ASN A 139 -7.27 -11.61 9.20
CA ASN A 139 -7.26 -10.50 8.25
C ASN A 139 -6.52 -10.91 6.96
N ILE A 140 -5.33 -11.53 7.06
CA ILE A 140 -4.56 -12.02 5.90
C ILE A 140 -5.40 -12.98 5.03
N VAL A 141 -6.13 -13.91 5.64
CA VAL A 141 -7.01 -14.83 4.91
C VAL A 141 -8.16 -14.05 4.26
N THR A 142 -8.76 -13.11 4.98
CA THR A 142 -9.91 -12.30 4.52
C THR A 142 -9.53 -11.45 3.31
N VAL A 143 -8.42 -10.73 3.37
CA VAL A 143 -7.96 -9.88 2.27
C VAL A 143 -7.48 -10.69 1.07
N SER A 144 -6.90 -11.88 1.30
CA SER A 144 -6.55 -12.83 0.22
C SER A 144 -7.79 -13.38 -0.49
N ALA A 145 -8.84 -13.67 0.26
CA ALA A 145 -10.15 -14.06 -0.27
C ALA A 145 -10.81 -12.91 -1.05
N LEU A 146 -10.71 -11.67 -0.55
CA LEU A 146 -11.20 -10.48 -1.24
C LEU A 146 -10.44 -10.26 -2.56
N ALA A 147 -9.10 -10.33 -2.55
CA ALA A 147 -8.26 -10.21 -3.75
C ALA A 147 -8.65 -11.25 -4.83
N THR A 148 -8.84 -12.49 -4.39
CA THR A 148 -9.25 -13.61 -5.26
C THR A 148 -10.61 -13.36 -5.90
N THR A 149 -11.56 -12.83 -5.12
CA THR A 149 -12.92 -12.52 -5.56
C THR A 149 -12.96 -11.32 -6.51
N LEU A 150 -12.23 -10.26 -6.19
CA LEU A 150 -12.27 -9.00 -6.94
C LEU A 150 -11.42 -9.00 -8.22
N PHE A 151 -10.34 -9.79 -8.29
CA PHE A 151 -9.40 -9.71 -9.42
C PHE A 151 -9.18 -11.03 -10.17
N LEU A 152 -9.27 -12.19 -9.50
CA LEU A 152 -8.85 -13.48 -10.06
C LEU A 152 -9.99 -14.46 -10.38
N GLY A 153 -11.20 -13.99 -10.68
CA GLY A 153 -12.29 -14.87 -11.11
C GLY A 153 -12.97 -15.61 -9.97
N GLY A 154 -12.69 -15.30 -8.70
CA GLY A 154 -13.25 -16.00 -7.54
C GLY A 154 -13.06 -17.52 -7.63
N TRP A 155 -14.17 -18.24 -7.63
CA TRP A 155 -14.22 -19.72 -7.68
C TRP A 155 -14.03 -20.31 -9.10
N ARG A 156 -14.04 -19.49 -10.16
CA ARG A 156 -13.94 -19.98 -11.54
C ARG A 156 -12.56 -20.57 -11.83
N ALA A 157 -12.52 -21.57 -12.70
CA ALA A 157 -11.28 -22.22 -13.12
C ALA A 157 -10.27 -21.22 -13.72
N PRO A 158 -8.95 -21.40 -13.46
CA PRO A 158 -7.92 -20.48 -13.92
C PRO A 158 -7.61 -20.59 -15.41
N PHE A 159 -7.13 -19.49 -16.01
CA PHE A 159 -6.56 -19.43 -17.36
C PHE A 159 -7.40 -20.06 -18.48
N GLY A 160 -8.72 -19.83 -18.48
CA GLY A 160 -9.59 -20.38 -19.53
C GLY A 160 -9.77 -21.90 -19.47
N LEU A 161 -9.29 -22.59 -18.42
CA LEU A 161 -9.52 -24.03 -18.27
C LEU A 161 -11.01 -24.39 -18.22
N GLY A 162 -11.86 -23.45 -17.82
CA GLY A 162 -13.33 -23.61 -17.88
C GLY A 162 -13.91 -23.63 -19.30
N THR A 163 -13.21 -23.10 -20.31
CA THR A 163 -13.67 -23.17 -21.71
C THR A 163 -13.19 -24.44 -22.40
N VAL A 164 -12.04 -24.99 -21.97
CA VAL A 164 -11.47 -26.24 -22.50
C VAL A 164 -12.07 -27.47 -21.83
N TRP A 165 -12.39 -27.37 -20.54
CA TRP A 165 -12.96 -28.46 -19.75
C TRP A 165 -14.30 -28.05 -19.14
N ALA A 166 -15.39 -28.54 -19.73
CA ALA A 166 -16.76 -28.22 -19.32
C ALA A 166 -17.03 -28.53 -17.83
N GLY A 167 -16.41 -29.59 -17.28
CA GLY A 167 -16.55 -29.98 -15.87
C GLY A 167 -15.68 -29.20 -14.88
N ALA A 168 -14.81 -28.28 -15.34
CA ALA A 168 -13.84 -27.60 -14.46
C ALA A 168 -14.49 -26.72 -13.39
N ASN A 169 -15.73 -26.28 -13.62
CA ASN A 169 -16.50 -25.41 -12.75
C ASN A 169 -17.64 -26.15 -12.01
N GLU A 170 -17.67 -27.49 -12.10
CA GLU A 170 -18.72 -28.31 -11.50
C GLU A 170 -18.24 -29.07 -10.26
N GLY A 171 -19.20 -29.47 -9.42
CA GLY A 171 -18.92 -30.25 -8.21
C GLY A 171 -18.09 -29.49 -7.16
N TRP A 172 -17.01 -30.11 -6.69
CA TRP A 172 -16.15 -29.58 -5.61
C TRP A 172 -14.95 -28.78 -6.13
N LEU A 173 -14.69 -28.80 -7.44
CA LEU A 173 -13.56 -28.09 -8.05
C LEU A 173 -13.59 -26.56 -7.85
N PRO A 174 -14.74 -25.86 -7.88
CA PRO A 174 -14.84 -24.43 -7.52
C PRO A 174 -14.21 -24.07 -6.17
N ILE A 175 -14.38 -24.94 -5.16
CA ILE A 175 -13.80 -24.74 -3.83
C ILE A 175 -12.28 -24.84 -3.92
N VAL A 176 -11.76 -25.83 -4.67
CA VAL A 176 -10.32 -26.04 -4.86
C VAL A 176 -9.69 -24.85 -5.57
N TRP A 177 -10.33 -24.33 -6.62
CA TRP A 177 -9.83 -23.16 -7.34
C TRP A 177 -9.80 -21.92 -6.46
N PHE A 178 -10.87 -21.68 -5.71
CA PHE A 178 -10.93 -20.56 -4.79
C PHE A 178 -9.84 -20.67 -3.71
N LEU A 179 -9.79 -21.79 -2.99
CA LEU A 179 -8.80 -22.00 -1.94
C LEU A 179 -7.38 -21.99 -2.49
N GLY A 180 -7.14 -22.58 -3.65
CA GLY A 180 -5.83 -22.58 -4.30
C GLY A 180 -5.31 -21.16 -4.58
N LYS A 181 -6.18 -20.25 -5.04
CA LYS A 181 -5.83 -18.84 -5.25
C LYS A 181 -5.63 -18.09 -3.94
N VAL A 182 -6.46 -18.35 -2.92
CA VAL A 182 -6.28 -17.79 -1.58
C VAL A 182 -4.94 -18.23 -0.99
N PHE A 183 -4.60 -19.52 -1.07
CA PHE A 183 -3.31 -20.04 -0.65
C PHE A 183 -2.15 -19.46 -1.46
N ALA A 184 -2.34 -19.18 -2.75
CA ALA A 184 -1.33 -18.50 -3.55
C ALA A 184 -1.05 -17.08 -3.03
N PHE A 185 -2.08 -16.30 -2.66
CA PHE A 185 -1.88 -15.00 -2.02
C PHE A 185 -1.22 -15.12 -0.65
N ILE A 186 -1.64 -16.06 0.19
CA ILE A 186 -1.01 -16.32 1.49
C ILE A 186 0.47 -16.70 1.30
N PHE A 187 0.78 -17.53 0.30
CA PHE A 187 2.15 -17.87 -0.06
C PHE A 187 2.94 -16.61 -0.45
N VAL A 188 2.35 -15.70 -1.22
CA VAL A 188 2.99 -14.41 -1.55
C VAL A 188 3.24 -13.58 -0.28
N PHE A 189 2.32 -13.51 0.69
CA PHE A 189 2.57 -12.83 1.96
C PHE A 189 3.78 -13.43 2.72
N ILE A 190 3.85 -14.75 2.79
CA ILE A 190 4.98 -15.46 3.42
C ILE A 190 6.29 -15.17 2.65
N TRP A 191 6.22 -15.12 1.32
CA TRP A 191 7.36 -14.86 0.46
C TRP A 191 7.87 -13.42 0.59
N LEU A 192 6.98 -12.43 0.61
CA LEU A 192 7.32 -11.02 0.83
C LEU A 192 8.02 -10.82 2.18
N ARG A 193 7.52 -11.48 3.23
CA ARG A 193 8.14 -11.48 4.56
C ARG A 193 9.59 -11.97 4.54
N GLY A 194 9.89 -12.98 3.71
CA GLY A 194 11.23 -13.56 3.63
C GLY A 194 12.20 -12.82 2.71
N THR A 195 11.71 -11.95 1.82
CA THR A 195 12.52 -11.36 0.74
C THR A 195 12.77 -9.86 0.86
N LEU A 196 11.83 -9.10 1.41
CA LEU A 196 11.91 -7.64 1.41
C LEU A 196 12.49 -7.09 2.73
N PRO A 197 13.37 -6.08 2.66
CA PRO A 197 13.82 -5.37 3.86
C PRO A 197 12.66 -4.56 4.47
N ARG A 198 12.73 -4.33 5.78
CA ARG A 198 11.78 -3.45 6.46
C ARG A 198 11.90 -2.02 5.90
N LEU A 199 10.77 -1.38 5.64
CA LEU A 199 10.72 0.02 5.22
C LEU A 199 10.44 0.93 6.42
N ARG A 200 10.92 2.18 6.38
CA ARG A 200 10.68 3.16 7.44
C ARG A 200 9.27 3.76 7.29
N TYR A 201 8.64 4.10 8.42
CA TYR A 201 7.28 4.67 8.48
C TYR A 201 7.11 5.87 7.54
N ASP A 202 8.04 6.83 7.59
CA ASP A 202 7.94 8.06 6.80
C ASP A 202 7.96 7.77 5.29
N GLN A 203 8.80 6.85 4.84
CA GLN A 203 8.92 6.47 3.43
C GLN A 203 7.66 5.77 2.95
N PHE A 204 7.11 4.88 3.78
CA PHE A 204 5.89 4.15 3.46
C PHE A 204 4.72 5.13 3.37
N MET A 205 4.50 5.96 4.39
CA MET A 205 3.45 6.98 4.37
C MET A 205 3.56 7.94 3.18
N GLN A 206 4.77 8.39 2.84
CA GLN A 206 4.99 9.21 1.66
C GLN A 206 4.62 8.47 0.37
N PHE A 207 4.96 7.19 0.25
CA PHE A 207 4.58 6.38 -0.91
C PHE A 207 3.06 6.23 -1.04
N GLY A 208 2.35 5.97 0.07
CA GLY A 208 0.89 5.90 0.08
C GLY A 208 0.24 7.21 -0.38
N TRP A 209 0.64 8.33 0.22
CA TRP A 209 -0.01 9.62 -0.01
C TRP A 209 0.44 10.34 -1.29
N LYS A 210 1.72 10.26 -1.67
CA LYS A 210 2.24 10.95 -2.86
C LYS A 210 2.15 10.12 -4.13
N VAL A 211 2.10 8.79 -4.03
CA VAL A 211 2.08 7.91 -5.20
C VAL A 211 0.76 7.15 -5.32
N LEU A 212 0.39 6.32 -4.34
CA LEU A 212 -0.77 5.43 -4.49
C LEU A 212 -2.09 6.20 -4.62
N VAL A 213 -2.33 7.20 -3.77
CA VAL A 213 -3.59 7.97 -3.78
C VAL A 213 -3.75 8.77 -5.09
N PRO A 214 -2.78 9.58 -5.54
CA PRO A 214 -2.90 10.31 -6.81
C PRO A 214 -3.05 9.38 -8.02
N VAL A 215 -2.25 8.30 -8.07
CA VAL A 215 -2.33 7.32 -9.16
C VAL A 215 -3.68 6.60 -9.16
N GLY A 216 -4.19 6.22 -7.99
CA GLY A 216 -5.51 5.60 -7.85
C GLY A 216 -6.64 6.51 -8.33
N LEU A 217 -6.62 7.78 -7.94
CA LEU A 217 -7.60 8.78 -8.40
C LEU A 217 -7.56 8.97 -9.91
N LEU A 218 -6.37 9.16 -10.48
CA LEU A 218 -6.19 9.29 -11.92
C LEU A 218 -6.70 8.05 -12.65
N TRP A 219 -6.37 6.86 -12.13
CA TRP A 219 -6.78 5.60 -12.73
C TRP A 219 -8.31 5.40 -12.72
N ILE A 220 -9.01 5.83 -11.65
CA ILE A 220 -10.49 5.82 -11.62
C ILE A 220 -11.05 6.63 -12.78
N VAL A 221 -10.57 7.85 -12.99
CA VAL A 221 -11.04 8.72 -14.08
C VAL A 221 -10.77 8.06 -15.44
N VAL A 222 -9.60 7.45 -15.61
CA VAL A 222 -9.25 6.76 -16.86
C VAL A 222 -10.15 5.56 -17.10
N VAL A 223 -10.36 4.70 -16.11
CA VAL A 223 -11.25 3.54 -16.24
C VAL A 223 -12.68 3.96 -16.51
N ALA A 224 -13.16 5.03 -15.86
CA ALA A 224 -14.47 5.59 -16.13
C ALA A 224 -14.60 6.09 -17.59
N ALA A 225 -13.61 6.85 -18.08
CA ALA A 225 -13.58 7.33 -19.46
C ALA A 225 -13.51 6.16 -20.47
N LEU A 226 -12.64 5.19 -20.21
CA LEU A 226 -12.49 3.98 -21.01
C LEU A 226 -13.79 3.19 -21.11
N ARG A 227 -14.48 3.01 -19.98
CA ARG A 227 -15.73 2.27 -19.91
C ARG A 227 -16.85 2.98 -20.68
N THR A 228 -16.91 4.31 -20.60
CA THR A 228 -17.89 5.12 -21.35
C THR A 228 -17.62 5.05 -22.84
N LEU A 229 -16.38 5.27 -23.28
CA LEU A 229 -16.01 5.22 -24.70
C LEU A 229 -16.21 3.83 -25.31
N SER A 230 -15.85 2.76 -24.58
CA SER A 230 -16.06 1.38 -25.03
C SER A 230 -17.55 1.05 -25.20
N ARG A 231 -18.43 1.62 -24.38
CA ARG A 231 -19.89 1.44 -24.53
C ARG A 231 -20.49 2.23 -25.70
N GLU A 232 -19.94 3.40 -26.02
CA GLU A 232 -20.49 4.30 -27.04
C GLU A 232 -19.97 4.00 -28.45
N TYR A 233 -18.68 3.64 -28.58
CA TYR A 233 -18.02 3.40 -29.87
C TYR A 233 -17.78 1.91 -30.19
N ASP A 234 -18.25 1.00 -29.32
CA ASP A 234 -18.10 -0.46 -29.43
C ASP A 234 -16.63 -0.92 -29.63
N TRP A 235 -15.69 -0.17 -29.04
CA TRP A 235 -14.27 -0.49 -29.14
C TRP A 235 -13.95 -1.80 -28.43
N SER A 236 -13.19 -2.64 -29.12
CA SER A 236 -12.64 -3.87 -28.53
C SER A 236 -11.72 -3.55 -27.34
N PHE A 237 -11.66 -4.48 -26.40
CA PHE A 237 -10.79 -4.43 -25.22
C PHE A 237 -9.31 -4.10 -25.53
N VAL A 238 -8.83 -4.58 -26.69
CA VAL A 238 -7.46 -4.35 -27.15
C VAL A 238 -7.28 -2.91 -27.63
N GLN A 239 -8.28 -2.35 -28.30
CA GLN A 239 -8.24 -0.97 -28.78
C GLN A 239 -8.30 0.03 -27.63
N SER A 240 -9.12 -0.21 -26.61
CA SER A 240 -9.18 0.66 -25.43
C SER A 240 -7.84 0.70 -24.68
N ILE A 241 -7.14 -0.43 -24.54
CA ILE A 241 -5.79 -0.46 -23.95
C ILE A 241 -4.76 0.26 -24.83
N LEU A 242 -4.78 0.05 -26.14
CA LEU A 242 -3.81 0.67 -27.06
C LEU A 242 -3.97 2.19 -27.15
N PHE A 243 -5.20 2.70 -27.23
CA PHE A 243 -5.46 4.13 -27.47
C PHE A 243 -5.49 4.98 -26.20
N VAL A 244 -5.67 4.40 -25.01
CA VAL A 244 -5.76 5.15 -23.75
C VAL A 244 -4.79 4.62 -22.68
N GLY A 245 -4.57 3.30 -22.61
CA GLY A 245 -3.63 2.69 -21.69
C GLY A 245 -2.16 3.07 -21.97
N ILE A 246 -1.74 3.10 -23.24
CA ILE A 246 -0.38 3.50 -23.64
C ILE A 246 -0.10 4.98 -23.36
N PRO A 247 -0.95 5.94 -23.79
CA PRO A 247 -0.75 7.35 -23.43
C PRO A 247 -0.73 7.58 -21.93
N LEU A 248 -1.56 6.88 -21.16
CA LEU A 248 -1.54 6.99 -19.70
C LEU A 248 -0.26 6.44 -19.10
N ALA A 249 0.19 5.25 -19.51
CA ALA A 249 1.44 4.67 -19.04
C ALA A 249 2.61 5.64 -19.29
N ILE A 250 2.61 6.32 -20.44
CA ILE A 250 3.59 7.38 -20.75
C ILE A 250 3.44 8.56 -19.79
N VAL A 251 2.23 9.08 -19.56
CA VAL A 251 2.00 10.19 -18.61
C VAL A 251 2.43 9.83 -17.19
N LEU A 252 2.15 8.60 -16.74
CA LEU A 252 2.48 8.10 -15.41
C LEU A 252 3.99 7.90 -15.24
N ILE A 253 4.66 7.36 -16.27
CA ILE A 253 6.12 7.23 -16.33
C ILE A 253 6.78 8.62 -16.36
N VAL A 254 6.25 9.55 -17.13
CA VAL A 254 6.74 10.94 -17.18
C VAL A 254 6.55 11.63 -15.83
N MET A 255 5.41 11.43 -15.16
CA MET A 255 5.16 11.99 -13.83
C MET A 255 6.11 11.41 -12.77
N LEU A 256 6.47 10.12 -12.88
CA LEU A 256 7.46 9.49 -12.00
C LEU A 256 8.92 9.87 -12.33
N LEU A 257 9.20 10.26 -13.57
CA LEU A 257 10.53 10.69 -14.02
C LEU A 257 10.76 12.20 -13.89
N LEU A 258 9.71 12.98 -13.66
CA LEU A 258 9.82 14.39 -13.30
C LEU A 258 10.53 14.47 -11.94
N PRO A 259 11.75 15.03 -11.88
CA PRO A 259 12.45 15.19 -10.62
C PRO A 259 11.57 16.00 -9.68
N ASP A 260 11.36 15.49 -8.45
CA ASP A 260 10.72 16.27 -7.40
C ASP A 260 11.40 17.63 -7.36
N LYS A 261 10.61 18.71 -7.57
CA LYS A 261 11.11 20.07 -7.37
C LYS A 261 11.66 20.09 -5.96
N ALA A 262 12.98 20.30 -5.83
CA ALA A 262 13.62 20.38 -4.53
C ALA A 262 12.75 21.29 -3.64
N PRO A 263 12.46 20.90 -2.39
CA PRO A 263 11.71 21.76 -1.50
C PRO A 263 12.40 23.12 -1.56
N GLU A 264 11.65 24.13 -2.01
CA GLU A 264 12.08 25.51 -1.90
C GLU A 264 12.47 25.63 -0.44
N ALA A 265 13.75 25.89 -0.16
CA ALA A 265 14.18 26.10 1.20
C ALA A 265 13.23 27.16 1.74
N GLU A 266 12.41 26.81 2.72
CA GLU A 266 11.84 27.84 3.56
C GLU A 266 13.06 28.62 4.02
N ASP A 267 13.13 29.89 3.63
CA ASP A 267 14.08 30.83 4.20
C ASP A 267 13.83 30.81 5.71
N ASP A 268 14.54 29.92 6.39
CA ASP A 268 14.63 29.78 7.85
C ASP A 268 15.07 31.12 8.49
N ASP A 269 15.50 32.09 7.67
CA ASP A 269 15.72 33.48 8.02
C ASP A 269 14.46 34.19 8.55
N THR A 270 13.25 33.66 8.32
CA THR A 270 12.03 34.26 8.89
C THR A 270 11.55 33.62 10.20
N LEU A 271 12.04 32.42 10.58
CA LEU A 271 11.74 31.83 11.88
C LEU A 271 12.76 32.24 12.97
N TYR A 272 13.97 32.63 12.57
CA TYR A 272 14.98 33.24 13.45
C TYR A 272 15.06 34.78 13.33
N GLY A 273 14.23 35.40 12.49
CA GLY A 273 14.27 36.84 12.17
C GLY A 273 13.70 37.77 13.26
N ILE A 274 13.10 37.24 14.33
CA ILE A 274 12.75 38.03 15.51
C ILE A 274 13.22 37.24 16.72
N VAL A 275 14.46 37.46 17.13
CA VAL A 275 14.88 37.14 18.49
C VAL A 275 14.23 38.21 19.38
N PRO A 276 13.17 37.93 20.17
CA PRO A 276 12.81 38.83 21.24
C PRO A 276 14.03 38.91 22.15
N GLU A 277 14.50 40.14 22.40
CA GLU A 277 15.61 40.44 23.29
C GLU A 277 15.41 39.65 24.60
N GLN A 278 16.21 38.59 24.76
CA GLN A 278 15.97 37.60 25.79
C GLN A 278 16.30 38.22 27.15
N PRO A 279 15.42 38.10 28.16
CA PRO A 279 15.72 38.58 29.49
C PRO A 279 16.91 37.79 30.05
N THR A 280 17.89 38.52 30.56
CA THR A 280 19.16 38.04 31.11
C THR A 280 18.93 36.93 32.15
N THR A 281 19.08 35.67 31.76
CA THR A 281 19.01 34.52 32.67
C THR A 281 20.40 33.89 32.84
N SER A 282 20.62 33.40 34.06
CA SER A 282 21.88 33.24 34.77
C SER A 282 22.65 31.94 34.49
N TYR A 283 22.45 31.30 33.34
CA TYR A 283 23.20 30.11 32.94
C TYR A 283 24.23 30.44 31.86
N PRO A 284 25.52 30.08 32.04
CA PRO A 284 26.53 30.30 31.02
C PRO A 284 26.30 29.31 29.87
N ILE A 285 25.78 29.82 28.76
CA ILE A 285 25.79 29.11 27.48
C ILE A 285 27.17 29.25 26.81
N PRO A 286 27.61 28.22 26.05
CA PRO A 286 28.84 28.30 25.28
C PRO A 286 28.78 29.47 24.28
N PRO A 287 29.91 30.14 23.99
CA PRO A 287 29.95 31.19 22.99
C PRO A 287 29.49 30.63 21.63
N MET A 288 28.64 31.40 20.93
CA MET A 288 28.09 31.00 19.62
C MET A 288 29.14 30.78 18.53
N ASP A 289 30.38 31.20 18.75
CA ASP A 289 31.50 31.13 17.81
C ASP A 289 32.26 29.77 17.88
N LEU A 290 31.51 28.68 18.10
CA LEU A 290 32.07 27.33 18.11
C LEU A 290 32.38 26.88 16.68
N LEU A 291 33.65 27.04 16.28
CA LEU A 291 34.20 26.38 15.10
C LEU A 291 34.18 24.86 15.32
N VAL A 292 33.13 24.20 14.85
CA VAL A 292 33.03 22.74 14.83
C VAL A 292 34.14 22.21 13.92
N PRO A 293 35.08 21.37 14.42
CA PRO A 293 36.07 20.74 13.56
C PRO A 293 35.36 19.94 12.47
N ALA A 294 35.80 20.07 11.21
CA ALA A 294 35.24 19.31 10.10
C ALA A 294 35.25 17.81 10.44
N SER A 295 34.09 17.16 10.30
CA SER A 295 33.99 15.74 10.61
C SER A 295 34.87 14.93 9.66
N VAL A 296 35.52 13.87 10.16
CA VAL A 296 36.39 12.97 9.35
C VAL A 296 35.63 12.36 8.15
N ALA A 297 34.30 12.42 8.15
CA ALA A 297 33.44 11.99 7.05
C ALA A 297 33.46 12.97 5.86
N SER A 298 33.61 14.29 6.06
CA SER A 298 33.64 15.25 4.95
C SER A 298 34.94 15.15 4.14
N ASP A 299 36.07 14.90 4.78
CA ASP A 299 37.37 14.73 4.09
C ASP A 299 37.40 13.47 3.20
N ARG A 300 36.66 12.42 3.56
CA ARG A 300 36.56 11.19 2.75
C ARG A 300 35.72 11.37 1.48
N VAL A 301 34.78 12.31 1.48
CA VAL A 301 33.94 12.61 0.31
C VAL A 301 34.71 13.48 -0.69
N VAL A 302 35.47 14.47 -0.21
CA VAL A 302 36.28 15.36 -1.05
C VAL A 302 37.44 14.58 -1.73
N THR A 303 38.09 13.66 -1.01
CA THR A 303 39.18 12.84 -1.56
C THR A 303 38.71 11.85 -2.62
N ARG A 304 37.51 11.25 -2.49
CA ARG A 304 36.93 10.38 -3.53
C ARG A 304 36.52 11.15 -4.79
N ALA A 305 35.97 12.35 -4.64
CA ALA A 305 35.60 13.20 -5.77
C ALA A 305 36.82 13.70 -6.54
N GLY A 306 37.92 14.01 -5.85
CA GLY A 306 39.20 14.39 -6.47
C GLY A 306 39.88 13.25 -7.23
N ALA A 307 39.88 12.03 -6.67
CA ALA A 307 40.48 10.86 -7.31
C ALA A 307 39.72 10.40 -8.57
N ALA A 308 38.39 10.52 -8.59
CA ALA A 308 37.58 10.17 -9.75
C ALA A 308 37.82 11.13 -10.95
N LYS A 309 38.04 12.43 -10.66
CA LYS A 309 38.35 13.45 -11.68
C LYS A 309 39.76 13.33 -12.26
N ALA A 310 40.71 12.84 -11.46
CA ALA A 310 42.08 12.61 -11.91
C ALA A 310 42.18 11.38 -12.84
N ASN A 311 41.40 10.33 -12.60
CA ASN A 311 41.37 9.16 -13.48
C ASN A 311 40.68 9.43 -14.83
N SER A 312 39.65 10.29 -14.88
CA SER A 312 39.02 10.63 -16.16
C SER A 312 39.89 11.52 -17.05
N ALA A 313 40.80 12.31 -16.47
CA ALA A 313 41.73 13.15 -17.22
C ALA A 313 42.97 12.39 -17.74
N ALA A 314 43.26 11.21 -17.19
CA ALA A 314 44.37 10.36 -17.62
C ALA A 314 44.00 9.39 -18.76
N GLU A 315 42.70 9.21 -19.04
CA GLU A 315 42.20 8.38 -20.16
C GLU A 315 42.02 9.17 -21.48
N GLU A 316 42.18 10.50 -21.46
CA GLU A 316 42.03 11.38 -22.64
C GLU A 316 43.38 11.87 -23.23
N VAL A 317 44.52 11.26 -22.86
CA VAL A 317 45.85 11.50 -23.47
C VAL A 317 46.44 10.19 -23.97
#